data_AF-A0A971R8S0-F1
#
_entry.id   AF-A0A971R8S0-F1
#
_cell.length_a   1.000
_cell.length_b   1.000
_cell.length_c   1.000
_cell.angle_alpha   90.00
_cell.angle_beta   90.00
_cell.angle_gamma   90.00
#
_symmetry.space_group_name_H-M   'P 1'
#
loop_
_entity.id
_entity.type
_entity.pdbx_description
1 polymer ?
#
loop_
_entity_poly.entity_id
_entity_poly.type
_entity_poly.pdbx_seq_one_letter_code
_entity_poly.pdbx_strand_id
1 'polypeptide(L)' 'ETAAGVLYIVEIVETHADDAVLDEEGKVSAAALNPLVFTPDGRYYALGADLGEAWSIGAKFKG' A
#
# COMPACT_ATOMS: atom_id res chain seq x y z
N GLU A 1 -28.81 -7.87 -10.11
CA GLU A 1 -28.85 -7.56 -8.67
C GLU A 1 -27.50 -6.98 -8.30
N THR A 2 -27.43 -5.68 -8.01
CA THR A 2 -26.19 -5.08 -7.49
C THR A 2 -26.11 -5.46 -6.02
N ALA A 3 -25.08 -6.20 -5.63
CA ALA A 3 -24.81 -6.43 -4.22
C ALA A 3 -24.65 -5.07 -3.53
N ALA A 4 -25.61 -4.71 -2.66
CA ALA A 4 -25.55 -3.49 -1.90
C ALA A 4 -24.61 -3.70 -0.71
N GLY A 5 -23.43 -3.08 -0.77
CA GLY A 5 -22.52 -2.98 0.37
C GLY A 5 -22.82 -1.73 1.21
N VAL A 6 -22.52 -1.79 2.51
CA VAL A 6 -22.51 -0.59 3.38
C VAL A 6 -21.10 0.00 3.37
N LEU A 7 -20.98 1.30 3.09
CA LEU A 7 -19.72 2.04 3.22
C LEU A 7 -19.65 2.69 4.61
N TYR A 8 -18.66 2.31 5.41
CA TYR A 8 -18.37 2.96 6.69
C TYR A 8 -17.30 4.03 6.49
N ILE A 9 -17.56 5.23 7.02
CA ILE A 9 -16.61 6.35 7.04
C ILE A 9 -16.27 6.60 8.50
N VAL A 10 -15.00 6.41 8.85
CA VAL A 10 -14.52 6.45 10.24
C VAL A 10 -13.17 7.15 10.32
N GLU A 11 -12.86 7.70 11.49
CA GLU A 11 -11.57 8.32 11.80
C GLU A 11 -10.53 7.25 12.18
N ILE A 12 -9.30 7.40 11.67
CA ILE A 12 -8.15 6.60 12.13
C ILE A 12 -7.62 7.25 13.40
N VAL A 13 -7.80 6.59 14.54
CA VAL A 13 -7.34 7.08 15.84
C VAL A 13 -5.91 6.68 16.17
N GLU A 14 -5.46 5.50 15.73
CA GLU A 14 -4.12 4.96 15.97
C GLU A 14 -3.77 3.90 14.91
N THR A 15 -2.46 3.69 14.70
CA THR A 15 -1.91 2.60 13.87
C THR A 15 -0.78 1.91 14.62
N HIS A 16 -0.70 0.58 14.51
CA HIS A 16 0.38 -0.23 15.07
C HIS A 16 1.04 -1.04 13.97
N ALA A 17 2.35 -1.26 14.09
CA ALA A 17 3.12 -2.09 13.19
C ALA A 17 4.20 -2.82 13.99
N ASP A 18 4.56 -4.03 13.55
CA ASP A 18 5.73 -4.71 14.10
C ASP A 18 6.99 -3.94 13.71
N ASP A 19 7.96 -3.82 14.62
CA ASP A 19 9.23 -3.14 14.35
C ASP A 19 9.94 -3.73 13.12
N ALA A 20 9.72 -5.03 12.84
CA ALA A 20 10.30 -5.73 11.70
C ALA A 20 9.81 -5.23 10.33
N VAL A 21 8.72 -4.47 10.26
CA VAL A 21 8.21 -3.87 9.01
C VAL A 21 8.52 -2.38 8.88
N LEU A 22 9.26 -1.81 9.84
CA LEU A 22 9.68 -0.41 9.81
C LEU A 22 11.07 -0.26 9.18
N ASP A 23 11.28 0.83 8.45
CA ASP A 23 12.61 1.27 8.00
C ASP A 23 13.34 2.06 9.10
N GLU A 24 14.55 2.53 8.78
CA GLU A 24 15.42 3.25 9.72
C GLU A 24 14.81 4.58 10.18
N GLU A 25 13.89 5.15 9.40
CA GLU A 25 13.14 6.38 9.70
C GLU A 25 11.82 6.11 10.45
N GLY A 26 11.54 4.86 10.79
CA GLY A 26 10.31 4.44 11.47
C GLY A 26 9.07 4.50 10.57
N LYS A 27 9.24 4.49 9.24
CA LYS A 27 8.15 4.38 8.26
C LYS A 27 7.96 2.92 7.87
N VAL A 28 6.74 2.59 7.45
CA VAL A 28 6.44 1.23 7.01
C VAL A 28 7.14 0.95 5.68
N SER A 29 8.03 -0.03 5.67
CA SER A 29 8.59 -0.60 4.46
C SER A 29 7.55 -1.48 3.78
N ALA A 30 7.04 -1.05 2.63
CA ALA A 30 6.06 -1.81 1.86
C ALA A 30 6.58 -3.20 1.44
N ALA A 31 7.90 -3.29 1.21
CA ALA A 31 8.56 -4.55 0.88
C ALA A 31 8.63 -5.51 2.09
N ALA A 32 8.93 -5.01 3.29
CA ALA A 32 8.95 -5.81 4.50
C ALA A 32 7.52 -6.20 4.95
N LEU A 33 6.56 -5.28 4.81
CA LEU A 33 5.15 -5.53 5.08
C LEU A 33 4.57 -6.62 4.16
N ASN A 34 5.02 -6.67 2.89
CA ASN A 34 4.60 -7.62 1.86
C ASN A 34 3.08 -7.91 1.87
N PRO A 35 2.24 -6.88 1.63
CA PRO A 35 0.80 -7.03 1.73
C PRO A 35 0.22 -7.94 0.64
N LEU A 36 -0.90 -8.60 0.96
CA LEU A 36 -1.68 -9.34 -0.03
C LEU A 36 -2.46 -8.39 -0.94
N VAL A 37 -2.28 -8.52 -2.24
CA VAL A 37 -3.03 -7.79 -3.27
C VAL A 37 -4.10 -8.71 -3.85
N PHE A 38 -5.37 -8.38 -3.62
CA PHE A 38 -6.51 -9.10 -4.18
C PHE A 38 -6.82 -8.65 -5.61
N THR A 39 -7.18 -9.58 -6.48
CA THR A 39 -7.74 -9.31 -7.80
C THR A 39 -9.16 -9.89 -7.94
N PRO A 40 -10.07 -9.22 -8.68
CA PRO A 40 -11.48 -9.63 -8.76
C PRO A 40 -11.76 -11.04 -9.32
N ASP A 41 -10.77 -11.67 -9.97
CA ASP A 41 -10.83 -13.08 -10.41
C ASP A 41 -10.55 -14.08 -9.26
N GLY A 42 -10.44 -13.60 -8.02
CA GLY A 42 -10.32 -14.44 -6.83
C GLY A 42 -8.88 -14.82 -6.47
N ARG A 43 -7.88 -14.11 -7.00
CA ARG A 43 -6.46 -14.40 -6.75
C ARG A 43 -5.83 -13.40 -5.79
N TYR A 44 -4.75 -13.85 -5.14
CA TYR A 44 -3.88 -13.02 -4.32
C TYR A 44 -2.48 -12.99 -4.90
N TYR A 45 -1.87 -11.82 -4.86
CA TYR A 45 -0.50 -11.58 -5.28
C TYR A 45 0.30 -10.92 -4.15
N ALA A 46 1.61 -11.12 -4.16
CA ALA A 46 2.53 -10.31 -3.38
C ALA A 46 2.70 -8.93 -4.03
N LEU A 47 3.16 -7.96 -3.25
CA LEU A 47 3.58 -6.67 -3.79
C LEU A 47 4.81 -6.86 -4.70
N GLY A 48 4.83 -6.12 -5.83
CA GLY A 48 5.94 -6.14 -6.77
C GLY A 48 7.19 -5.39 -6.29
N ALA A 49 8.17 -5.25 -7.18
CA ALA A 49 9.38 -4.48 -6.92
C ALA A 49 9.10 -2.98 -6.81
N ASP A 50 9.96 -2.27 -6.07
CA ASP A 50 10.03 -0.81 -6.13
C ASP A 50 10.45 -0.36 -7.54
N LEU A 51 9.70 0.60 -8.09
CA LEU A 51 9.90 1.14 -9.44
C LEU A 51 10.42 2.59 -9.43
N GLY A 52 10.54 3.21 -8.25
CA GLY A 52 11.11 4.53 -8.06
C GLY A 52 10.23 5.49 -7.26
N GLU A 53 10.84 6.62 -6.92
CA GLU A 53 10.27 7.61 -6.00
C GLU A 53 9.14 8.44 -6.64
N ALA A 54 7.98 8.44 -5.98
CA ALA A 54 6.85 9.29 -6.33
C ALA A 54 7.22 10.78 -6.27
N TRP A 55 6.61 11.61 -7.12
CA TRP A 55 6.88 13.05 -7.23
C TRP A 55 8.32 13.42 -7.67
N SER A 56 9.17 12.43 -7.92
CA SER A 56 10.59 12.58 -8.29
C SER A 56 10.88 11.96 -9.66
N ILE A 57 10.59 10.67 -9.86
CA ILE A 57 10.94 9.93 -11.11
C ILE A 57 10.35 10.54 -12.39
N GLY A 58 9.21 11.24 -12.27
CA GLY A 58 8.54 11.93 -13.37
C GLY A 58 9.19 13.26 -13.77
N ALA A 59 9.99 13.88 -12.91
CA ALA A 59 10.53 15.22 -13.12
C ALA A 59 11.44 15.31 -14.33
N LYS A 60 12.20 14.24 -14.62
CA LYS A 60 13.06 14.14 -15.81
C LYS A 60 12.30 14.19 -17.15
N PHE A 61 10.98 14.07 -17.12
CA PHE A 61 10.11 14.15 -18.30
C PHE A 61 9.38 15.50 -18.41
N LYS A 62 9.58 16.42 -17.46
CA LYS A 62 9.13 17.81 -17.63
C LYS A 62 10.12 18.50 -18.56
N GLY A 63 9.62 18.98 -19.71
CA GLY A 63 10.40 19.68 -20.72
C GLY A 63 11.02 20.99 -20.23
#